data_AF-J9F354-F1
#
_entry.id   AF-J9F354-F1
#
_cell.length_a   1.000
_cell.length_b   1.000
_cell.length_c   1.000
_cell.angle_alpha   90.00
_cell.angle_beta   90.00
_cell.angle_gamma   90.00
#
_symmetry.space_group_name_H-M   'P 1'
#
loop_
_entity.id
_entity.type
_entity.pdbx_description
1 polymer ?
#
loop_
_entity_poly.entity_id
_entity_poly.type
_entity_poly.pdbx_seq_one_letter_code
_entity_poly.pdbx_strand_id
1 'polypeptide(L)' 'GCKVTLRGEKMYEFADRLINLALPRVRDFRGVNPNAFDGRGNYALGIKEQLIFPEVEYDKVDKVRGMDIIFVT' A
#
# COMPACT_ATOMS: atom_id res chain seq x y z
N GLY A 1 -6.73 5.27 15.50
CA GLY A 1 -6.19 5.16 14.14
C GLY A 1 -4.68 5.29 14.18
N CYS A 2 -3.97 4.74 13.20
CA CYS A 2 -2.52 4.90 13.05
C CYS A 2 -2.27 5.67 11.76
N LYS A 3 -1.29 6.58 11.76
CA LYS A 3 -0.87 7.33 10.56
C LYS A 3 0.64 7.44 10.57
N VAL A 4 1.25 7.19 9.43
CA VAL A 4 2.66 7.45 9.18
C VAL A 4 2.79 8.29 7.92
N THR A 5 3.85 9.10 7.85
CA THR A 5 4.19 9.84 6.63
C THR A 5 5.64 9.52 6.30
N LEU A 6 5.84 8.89 5.15
CA LEU A 6 7.16 8.56 4.63
C LEU A 6 7.64 9.71 3.74
N ARG A 7 8.93 10.06 3.84
CA ARG A 7 9.56 11.14 3.07
C ARG A 7 10.98 10.72 2.67
N GLY A 8 11.49 11.28 1.57
CA GLY A 8 12.85 11.00 1.08
C GLY A 8 13.04 9.53 0.71
N GLU A 9 14.22 8.97 1.00
CA GLU A 9 14.59 7.59 0.66
C GLU A 9 13.59 6.54 1.17
N LYS A 10 13.10 6.69 2.41
CA LYS A 10 12.13 5.75 3.00
C LYS A 10 10.82 5.66 2.21
N MET A 11 10.42 6.74 1.54
CA MET A 11 9.24 6.73 0.69
C MET A 11 9.51 5.93 -0.59
N TYR A 12 10.67 6.12 -1.21
CA TYR A 12 11.06 5.38 -2.41
C TYR A 12 11.22 3.89 -2.13
N GLU A 13 11.87 3.52 -1.02
CA GLU A 13 11.98 2.11 -0.60
C GLU A 13 10.60 1.48 -0.36
N PHE A 14 9.69 2.19 0.30
CA PHE A 14 8.35 1.68 0.52
C PHE A 14 7.57 1.54 -0.79
N ALA A 15 7.68 2.51 -1.70
CA ALA A 15 7.05 2.45 -3.01
C ALA A 15 7.57 1.27 -3.84
N ASP A 16 8.88 1.04 -3.82
CA ASP A 16 9.53 -0.10 -4.47
C ASP A 16 9.00 -1.43 -3.92
N ARG A 17 8.96 -1.59 -2.59
CA ARG A 17 8.39 -2.79 -1.96
C ARG A 17 6.90 -2.96 -2.24
N LEU A 18 6.14 -1.87 -2.26
CA LEU A 18 4.72 -1.93 -2.56
C LEU A 18 4.49 -2.45 -3.99
N ILE A 19 5.20 -1.90 -4.97
CA ILE A 19 5.00 -2.22 -6.39
C ILE A 19 5.57 -3.60 -6.73
N ASN A 20 6.79 -3.90 -6.29
CA ASN A 20 7.52 -5.09 -6.69
C ASN A 20 7.22 -6.31 -5.81
N LEU A 21 6.90 -6.14 -4.52
CA LEU A 21 6.64 -7.25 -3.61
C LEU A 21 5.16 -7.39 -3.26
N ALA A 22 4.50 -6.31 -2.85
CA ALA A 22 3.18 -6.39 -2.23
C ALA A 22 2.03 -6.52 -3.25
N LEU A 23 2.00 -5.69 -4.30
CA LEU A 23 0.93 -5.71 -5.31
C LEU A 23 0.79 -7.05 -6.05
N PRO A 24 1.88 -7.75 -6.45
CA PRO A 24 1.76 -9.07 -7.09
C PRO A 24 1.18 -10.16 -6.17
N ARG A 25 1.27 -9.96 -4.85
CA ARG A 25 0.73 -10.90 -3.84
C ARG A 25 -0.76 -10.66 -3.55
N VAL A 26 -1.33 -9.56 -4.03
CA VAL A 26 -2.76 -9.29 -3.90
C VAL A 26 -3.53 -10.30 -4.73
N ARG A 27 -4.43 -11.06 -4.08
CA ARG A 27 -5.33 -11.99 -4.77
C ARG A 27 -6.23 -11.21 -5.74
N ASP A 28 -6.35 -11.72 -6.97
CA ASP A 28 -7.14 -11.10 -8.05
C ASP A 28 -6.70 -9.68 -8.42
N PHE A 29 -5.40 -9.38 -8.33
CA PHE A 29 -4.88 -8.08 -8.75
C PHE A 29 -5.07 -7.86 -10.25
N ARG A 30 -5.92 -6.89 -10.62
CA ARG A 30 -6.18 -6.48 -12.01
C ARG A 30 -5.48 -5.18 -12.41
N GLY A 31 -4.48 -4.77 -11.63
CA GLY A 31 -3.86 -3.46 -11.77
C GLY A 31 -4.44 -2.43 -10.81
N VAL A 32 -3.73 -1.31 -10.72
CA VAL A 32 -4.15 -0.13 -9.96
C VAL A 32 -5.18 0.67 -10.77
N ASN A 33 -6.21 1.21 -10.11
CA ASN A 33 -7.25 1.96 -10.79
C ASN A 33 -6.69 3.31 -11.28
N PRO A 34 -6.67 3.60 -12.59
CA PRO A 34 -6.17 4.87 -13.13
C PRO A 34 -7.11 6.05 -12.84
N ASN A 35 -8.33 5.82 -12.36
CA ASN A 35 -9.27 6.87 -11.99
C ASN A 35 -9.16 7.30 -10.52
N ALA A 36 -8.25 6.71 -9.74
CA ALA A 36 -8.08 7.04 -8.32
C ALA A 36 -7.15 8.26 -8.07
N PHE A 37 -6.88 9.04 -9.12
CA PHE A 37 -6.22 10.35 -8.99
C PHE A 37 -7.24 11.43 -8.65
N ASP A 38 -6.86 12.35 -7.78
CA ASP A 38 -7.72 13.46 -7.31
C ASP A 38 -7.75 14.67 -8.27
N GLY A 39 -7.18 14.54 -9.47
CA GLY A 39 -7.05 15.63 -10.45
C GLY A 39 -6.00 16.69 -10.09
N ARG A 40 -5.36 16.58 -8.92
CA ARG A 40 -4.28 17.46 -8.46
C ARG A 40 -2.92 16.76 -8.39
N GLY A 41 -2.84 15.52 -8.90
CA GLY A 41 -1.62 14.72 -8.94
C GLY A 41 -1.42 13.81 -7.73
N ASN A 42 -2.37 13.78 -6.79
CA ASN A 42 -2.33 12.83 -5.68
C ASN A 42 -3.06 11.55 -6.06
N TYR A 43 -2.51 10.42 -5.61
CA TYR A 43 -3.06 9.10 -5.86
C TYR A 43 -3.42 8.41 -4.55
N ALA A 44 -4.66 7.93 -4.45
CA ALA A 44 -5.11 7.16 -3.29
C ALA A 44 -5.28 5.68 -3.65
N LEU A 45 -4.61 4.81 -2.90
CA LEU A 45 -4.70 3.36 -3.01
C LEU A 45 -5.19 2.76 -1.71
N GLY A 46 -6.37 2.15 -1.74
CA GLY A 46 -6.92 1.37 -0.63
C GLY A 46 -6.52 -0.10 -0.74
N ILE A 47 -5.88 -0.63 0.30
CA ILE A 47 -5.51 -2.04 0.43
C ILE A 47 -6.40 -2.68 1.48
N LYS A 48 -7.05 -3.79 1.12
CA LYS A 48 -7.98 -4.50 2.01
C LYS A 48 -7.26 -5.24 3.14
N GLU A 49 -6.06 -5.74 2.88
CA GLU A 49 -5.35 -6.63 3.79
C GLU A 49 -3.86 -6.28 3.86
N GLN A 50 -3.35 -6.02 5.06
CA GLN A 50 -1.92 -5.77 5.30
C GLN A 50 -1.02 -7.01 5.12
N LEU A 51 -1.60 -8.21 5.00
CA LEU A 51 -0.88 -9.48 4.84
C LEU A 51 -0.18 -9.63 3.48
N ILE A 52 -0.36 -8.67 2.58
CA ILE A 52 0.31 -8.63 1.28
C ILE A 52 1.82 -8.37 1.42
N PHE A 53 2.25 -7.80 2.55
CA PHE A 53 3.66 -7.57 2.85
C PHE A 53 4.30 -8.83 3.44
N PRO A 54 5.39 -9.36 2.85
CA PRO A 54 6.10 -10.52 3.37
C PRO A 54 6.65 -10.32 4.79
N GLU A 55 6.89 -9.08 5.20
CA GLU A 55 7.38 -8.75 6.53
C GLU A 55 6.33 -8.96 7.63
N VAL A 56 5.05 -9.14 7.26
CA VAL A 56 3.96 -9.38 8.20
C VAL A 56 3.75 -10.88 8.37
N GLU A 57 4.09 -11.39 9.56
CA GLU A 57 3.81 -12.76 9.94
C GLU A 57 2.32 -12.94 10.29
N TYR A 58 1.63 -13.83 9.56
CA TYR A 58 0.20 -14.12 9.77
C TYR A 58 -0.11 -14.51 11.22
N ASP A 59 0.73 -15.35 11.82
CA ASP A 59 0.53 -15.89 13.17
C ASP A 59 0.62 -14.82 14.28
N LYS A 60 1.20 -13.66 13.98
CA LYS A 60 1.30 -12.52 14.92
C LYS A 60 0.18 -11.49 14.72
N VAL A 61 -0.70 -11.67 13.73
CA VAL A 61 -1.78 -10.73 13.41
C VAL A 61 -3.09 -11.21 14.01
N ASP A 62 -3.57 -10.55 15.06
CA ASP A 62 -4.86 -10.86 15.71
C ASP A 62 -6.07 -10.66 14.77
N LYS A 63 -6.00 -9.64 13.91
CA LYS A 63 -7.09 -9.27 12.98
C LYS A 63 -6.53 -8.68 11.70
N VAL A 64 -7.09 -9.08 10.57
CA VAL A 64 -6.81 -8.47 9.27
C VAL A 64 -7.28 -7.02 9.30
N ARG A 65 -6.36 -6.11 8.96
CA ARG A 65 -6.64 -4.68 8.84
C ARG A 65 -6.28 -4.22 7.43
N GLY A 66 -7.10 -3.32 6.89
CA GLY A 66 -6.80 -2.59 5.68
C GLY A 66 -5.91 -1.38 5.95
N MET A 67 -5.37 -0.81 4.88
CA MET A 67 -4.54 0.38 4.91
C MET A 67 -4.81 1.23 3.68
N ASP A 68 -4.89 2.55 3.87
CA ASP A 68 -4.95 3.51 2.79
C ASP A 68 -3.57 4.16 2.60
N ILE A 69 -3.08 4.11 1.37
CA ILE A 69 -1.81 4.73 0.96
C ILE A 69 -2.14 5.91 0.08
N ILE A 70 -1.59 7.07 0.41
CA ILE A 70 -1.76 8.30 -0.37
C ILE A 70 -0.37 8.71 -0.87
N PHE A 71 -0.21 8.69 -2.19
CA PHE A 71 0.94 9.27 -2.85
C PHE A 71 0.64 10.74 -3.12
N VAL A 72 1.54 11.60 -2.66
CA VAL A 72 1.51 13.03 -2.91
C VAL A 72 2.69 13.37 -3.80
N THR A 73 2.42 14.14 -4.86
CA THR A 73 3.44 14.64 -5.80
C THR A 73 3.50 16.16 -5.71
#